data_AF-A0A7Y1QHK3-F1
#
_entry.id   AF-A0A7Y1QHK3-F1
#
_cell.length_a   1.000
_cell.length_b   1.000
_cell.length_c   1.000
_cell.angle_alpha   90.00
_cell.angle_beta   90.00
_cell.angle_gamma   90.00
#
_symmetry.space_group_name_H-M   'P 1'
#
loop_
_entity.id
_entity.type
_entity.pdbx_description
1 polymer ?
#
loop_
_entity_poly.entity_id
_entity_poly.type
_entity_poly.pdbx_seq_one_letter_code
_entity_poly.pdbx_strand_id
1 'polypeptide(L)'
;MARKQGKANETSSSESTVWTNISKNPVVLGDGSTVGAGEQTTPEQAEFAEGSFWEEHGVLVSGAPTLTDDGAGQIEVLSAEIETLRAQLLNVSGEKSALLAEVEELKKQIPHKE
;
A
#
# COMPACT_ATOMS: atom_id res chain seq x y z
N MET A 1 -56.21 34.01 8.47
CA MET A 1 -55.01 34.06 7.61
C MET A 1 -53.85 33.46 8.40
N ALA A 2 -53.61 32.16 8.28
CA ALA A 2 -52.48 31.48 8.92
C ALA A 2 -51.32 31.40 7.91
N ARG A 3 -50.15 31.93 8.25
CA ARG A 3 -48.89 31.56 7.59
C ARG A 3 -47.90 31.09 8.65
N LYS A 4 -47.52 29.84 8.45
CA LYS A 4 -46.79 28.90 9.29
C LYS A 4 -45.30 29.27 9.31
N GLN A 5 -44.73 29.35 10.51
CA GLN A 5 -43.28 29.33 10.72
C GLN A 5 -42.70 27.97 10.31
N GLY A 6 -41.43 27.98 9.88
CA GLY A 6 -40.51 26.86 10.06
C GLY A 6 -40.28 25.97 8.84
N LYS A 7 -39.12 26.14 8.21
CA LYS A 7 -38.04 25.12 8.21
C LYS A 7 -36.83 25.69 7.47
N ALA A 8 -35.83 26.12 8.25
CA ALA A 8 -34.45 26.04 7.79
C ALA A 8 -34.18 24.54 7.63
N ASN A 9 -34.11 24.08 6.39
CA ASN A 9 -33.70 22.72 6.10
C ASN A 9 -32.17 22.74 6.13
N GLU A 10 -31.62 22.27 7.25
CA GLU A 10 -30.29 21.70 7.31
C GLU A 10 -30.22 20.63 6.21
N THR A 11 -29.38 20.86 5.21
CA THR A 11 -28.84 19.77 4.39
C THR A 11 -27.34 19.80 4.62
N SER A 12 -26.96 18.93 5.53
CA SER A 12 -25.74 18.14 5.60
C SER A 12 -24.52 18.74 4.93
N SER A 13 -23.49 18.98 5.74
CA SER A 13 -22.09 18.90 5.32
C SER A 13 -21.94 17.83 4.23
N SER A 14 -21.53 18.26 3.03
CA SER A 14 -21.20 17.39 1.92
C SER A 14 -19.97 16.58 2.31
N GLU A 15 -20.16 15.45 2.99
CA GLU A 15 -19.13 14.42 3.09
C GLU A 15 -18.94 13.88 1.67
N SER A 16 -17.91 14.37 0.98
CA SER A 16 -17.55 13.85 -0.34
C SER A 16 -17.16 12.38 -0.17
N THR A 17 -17.98 11.49 -0.74
CA THR A 17 -17.69 10.05 -0.76
C THR A 17 -16.35 9.84 -1.46
N VAL A 18 -15.36 9.32 -0.73
CA VAL A 18 -14.06 8.96 -1.31
C VAL A 18 -14.21 7.60 -1.99
N TRP A 19 -13.62 7.44 -3.17
CA TRP A 19 -13.62 6.20 -3.94
C TRP A 19 -12.22 5.59 -3.98
N THR A 20 -12.12 4.28 -3.85
CA THR A 20 -10.86 3.54 -3.89
C THR A 20 -10.78 2.68 -5.16
N ASN A 21 -9.68 2.79 -5.90
CA ASN A 21 -9.39 1.91 -7.03
C ASN A 21 -8.90 0.56 -6.53
N ILE A 22 -9.72 -0.49 -6.71
CA ILE A 22 -9.35 -1.85 -6.30
C ILE A 22 -8.68 -2.66 -7.42
N SER A 23 -8.51 -2.07 -8.60
CA SER A 23 -7.86 -2.74 -9.73
C SER A 23 -6.34 -2.61 -9.70
N LYS A 24 -5.67 -3.47 -10.48
CA LYS A 24 -4.21 -3.45 -10.65
C LYS A 24 -3.72 -2.36 -11.61
N ASN A 25 -4.64 -1.68 -12.31
CA ASN A 25 -4.33 -0.69 -13.33
C ASN A 25 -4.80 0.70 -12.88
N PRO A 26 -4.16 1.78 -13.32
CA PRO A 26 -4.69 3.12 -13.12
C PRO A 26 -6.07 3.26 -13.78
N VAL A 27 -6.99 3.89 -13.05
CA VAL A 27 -8.32 4.26 -13.56
C VAL A 27 -8.25 5.67 -14.10
N VAL A 28 -8.73 5.89 -15.32
CA VAL A 28 -8.82 7.24 -15.93
C VAL A 28 -10.25 7.74 -15.77
N LEU A 29 -10.42 8.88 -15.10
CA LEU A 29 -11.72 9.50 -14.84
C LEU A 29 -12.17 10.37 -16.03
N GLY A 30 -13.43 10.83 -15.98
CA GLY A 30 -14.04 11.60 -17.07
C GLY A 30 -13.36 12.94 -17.37
N ASP A 31 -12.63 13.51 -16.42
CA ASP A 31 -11.82 14.72 -16.57
C ASP A 31 -10.42 14.45 -17.14
N GLY A 32 -10.08 13.18 -17.38
CA GLY A 32 -8.75 12.73 -17.82
C GLY A 32 -7.74 12.58 -16.69
N SER A 33 -8.11 12.86 -15.44
CA SER A 33 -7.28 12.56 -14.28
C SER A 33 -7.21 11.05 -14.02
N THR A 34 -6.22 10.62 -13.24
CA THR A 34 -5.99 9.20 -12.97
C THR A 34 -5.98 8.90 -11.48
N VAL A 35 -6.54 7.75 -11.11
CA VAL A 35 -6.46 7.15 -9.77
C VAL A 35 -5.59 5.90 -9.87
N GLY A 36 -4.44 5.88 -9.19
CA GLY A 36 -3.53 4.74 -9.19
C GLY A 36 -4.15 3.48 -8.58
N ALA A 37 -3.50 2.34 -8.79
CA ALA A 37 -3.93 1.07 -8.22
C ALA A 37 -3.86 1.11 -6.69
N GLY A 38 -4.97 0.83 -6.01
CA GLY A 38 -5.08 0.93 -4.55
C GLY A 38 -5.19 2.36 -4.01
N GLU A 39 -5.17 3.38 -4.88
CA GLU A 39 -5.27 4.78 -4.47
C GLU A 39 -6.72 5.22 -4.33
N GLN A 40 -6.88 6.35 -3.62
CA GLN A 40 -8.16 7.00 -3.41
C GLN A 40 -8.30 8.22 -4.33
N THR A 41 -9.52 8.51 -4.75
CA THR A 41 -9.86 9.78 -5.40
C THR A 41 -9.61 10.95 -4.46
N THR A 42 -9.09 12.06 -4.98
CA THR A 42 -9.23 13.36 -4.29
C THR A 42 -10.69 13.81 -4.25
N PRO A 43 -11.06 14.80 -3.41
CA PRO A 43 -12.43 15.32 -3.37
C PRO A 43 -12.95 15.78 -4.74
N GLU A 44 -12.09 16.38 -5.57
CA GLU A 44 -12.43 16.84 -6.92
C GLU A 44 -12.64 15.65 -7.88
N GLN A 45 -11.84 14.59 -7.72
CA GLN A 45 -11.96 13.37 -8.52
C GLN A 45 -13.19 12.54 -8.16
N ALA A 46 -13.66 12.61 -6.91
CA ALA A 46 -14.81 11.86 -6.43
C ALA A 46 -16.09 12.15 -7.23
N GLU A 47 -16.26 13.38 -7.71
CA GLU A 47 -17.39 13.78 -8.56
C GLU A 47 -17.40 13.06 -9.91
N PHE A 48 -16.23 12.65 -10.41
CA PHE A 48 -16.10 11.90 -11.67
C PHE A 48 -16.12 10.37 -11.46
N ALA A 49 -16.12 9.91 -10.21
CA ALA A 49 -16.20 8.51 -9.85
C ALA A 49 -17.66 8.07 -9.65
N GLU A 50 -18.50 8.92 -9.07
CA GLU A 50 -19.94 8.66 -8.89
C GLU A 50 -20.68 8.61 -10.24
N GLY A 51 -21.45 7.55 -10.46
CA GLY A 51 -22.12 7.24 -11.71
C GLY A 51 -21.19 6.86 -12.87
N SER A 52 -19.90 6.65 -12.61
CA SER A 52 -18.93 6.29 -13.65
C SER A 52 -19.01 4.82 -14.05
N PHE A 53 -18.52 4.50 -15.25
CA PHE A 53 -18.34 3.12 -15.70
C PHE A 53 -17.48 2.29 -14.72
N TRP A 54 -16.53 2.95 -14.04
CA TRP A 54 -15.65 2.29 -13.09
C TRP A 54 -16.36 1.92 -11.79
N GLU A 55 -17.28 2.75 -11.31
CA GLU A 55 -18.16 2.40 -10.19
C GLU A 55 -19.09 1.24 -10.57
N GLU A 56 -19.78 1.34 -11.71
CA GLU A 56 -20.76 0.34 -12.16
C GLU A 56 -20.14 -1.06 -12.27
N HIS A 57 -18.88 -1.12 -12.71
CA HIS A 57 -18.12 -2.36 -12.83
C HIS A 57 -17.32 -2.74 -11.57
N GLY A 58 -17.51 -2.03 -10.46
CA GLY A 58 -16.89 -2.33 -9.16
C GLY A 58 -15.37 -2.14 -9.15
N VAL A 59 -14.82 -1.35 -10.08
CA VAL A 59 -13.39 -1.02 -10.14
C VAL A 59 -13.06 0.11 -9.16
N LEU A 60 -13.94 1.11 -9.07
CA LEU A 60 -13.94 2.11 -8.01
C LEU A 60 -15.00 1.72 -6.98
N VAL A 61 -14.60 1.60 -5.72
CA VAL A 61 -15.49 1.23 -4.62
C VAL A 61 -15.51 2.36 -3.59
N SER A 62 -16.70 2.74 -3.13
CA SER A 62 -16.88 3.79 -2.12
C SER A 62 -16.25 3.39 -0.78
N GLY A 63 -15.54 4.33 -0.16
CA GLY A 63 -14.89 4.16 1.12
C GLY A 63 -13.38 4.05 1.01
N ALA A 64 -12.72 4.08 2.17
CA ALA A 64 -11.28 3.91 2.26
C ALA A 64 -10.86 2.46 2.04
N PRO A 65 -9.63 2.20 1.55
CA PRO A 65 -9.11 0.85 1.49
C PRO A 65 -9.10 0.29 2.91
N THR A 66 -10.01 -0.63 3.18
CA THR A 66 -10.05 -1.33 4.46
C THR A 66 -9.14 -2.54 4.35
N LEU A 67 -8.14 -2.61 5.23
CA LEU A 67 -7.38 -3.84 5.41
C LEU A 67 -8.33 -4.88 6.00
N THR A 68 -8.65 -5.90 5.22
CA THR A 68 -9.43 -7.05 5.68
C THR A 68 -8.60 -7.86 6.69
N ASP A 69 -9.26 -8.59 7.61
CA ASP A 69 -8.58 -9.34 8.68
C ASP A 69 -7.52 -10.33 8.14
N ASP A 70 -7.73 -10.85 6.92
CA ASP A 70 -6.76 -11.69 6.21
C ASP A 70 -5.50 -10.91 5.77
N GLY A 71 -5.65 -9.63 5.40
CA GLY A 71 -4.56 -8.72 5.03
C GLY A 71 -3.71 -8.35 6.24
N ALA A 72 -4.32 -8.15 7.41
CA ALA A 72 -3.58 -7.92 8.65
C ALA A 72 -2.70 -9.13 9.02
N GLY A 73 -3.26 -10.34 8.94
CA GLY A 73 -2.50 -11.58 9.17
C GLY A 73 -1.37 -11.78 8.16
N GLN A 74 -1.60 -11.46 6.88
CA GLN A 74 -0.55 -11.54 5.86
C GLN A 74 0.61 -10.57 6.14
N ILE A 75 0.32 -9.35 6.61
CA ILE A 75 1.35 -8.37 6.99
C ILE A 75 2.20 -8.88 8.16
N GLU A 76 1.58 -9.48 9.18
CA GLU A 76 2.31 -10.06 10.31
C GLU A 76 3.25 -11.19 9.87
N VAL A 77 2.76 -12.10 9.04
CA VAL A 77 3.55 -13.20 8.49
C VAL A 77 4.74 -12.68 7.67
N LEU A 78 4.49 -11.74 6.76
CA LEU A 78 5.55 -11.14 5.93
C LEU A 78 6.56 -10.36 6.79
N SER A 79 6.10 -9.70 7.85
CA SER A 79 6.98 -8.98 8.77
C SER A 79 7.90 -9.94 9.54
N ALA A 80 7.36 -11.05 10.04
CA ALA A 80 8.14 -12.10 10.70
C ALA A 80 9.14 -12.77 9.74
N GLU A 81 8.77 -12.98 8.48
CA GLU A 81 9.66 -13.50 7.45
C GLU A 81 10.80 -12.53 7.16
N ILE A 82 10.53 -11.23 7.06
CA ILE A 82 11.56 -10.19 6.88
C ILE A 82 12.56 -10.18 8.04
N GLU A 83 12.10 -10.29 9.29
CA GLU A 83 12.98 -10.36 10.45
C GLU A 83 13.86 -11.60 10.43
N THR A 84 13.28 -12.74 10.07
CA THR A 84 14.00 -14.01 9.92
C THR A 84 15.09 -13.91 8.85
N LEU A 85 14.76 -13.36 7.68
CA LEU A 85 15.71 -13.18 6.57
C LEU A 85 16.84 -12.21 6.96
N ARG A 86 16.54 -11.14 7.70
CA ARG A 86 17.56 -10.21 8.22
C ARG A 86 18.52 -10.90 9.18
N ALA A 87 18.02 -11.73 10.09
CA ALA A 87 18.86 -12.48 11.01
C ALA A 87 19.76 -13.49 10.27
N GLN A 88 19.22 -14.20 9.29
CA GLN A 88 19.99 -15.11 8.44
C GLN A 88 21.10 -14.36 7.68
N LEU A 89 20.81 -13.18 7.13
CA LEU A 89 21.80 -12.37 6.43
C LEU A 89 22.95 -11.94 7.34
N LEU A 90 22.66 -11.53 8.58
CA LEU A 90 23.67 -11.18 9.57
C LEU A 90 24.57 -12.36 9.92
N ASN A 91 23.98 -13.54 10.13
CA ASN A 91 24.74 -14.76 10.43
C ASN A 91 25.68 -15.13 9.27
N VAL A 92 25.16 -15.18 8.05
CA VAL A 92 25.95 -15.50 6.85
C VAL A 92 27.07 -14.46 6.64
N SER A 93 26.81 -13.18 6.91
CA SER A 93 27.84 -12.14 6.86
C SER A 93 28.95 -12.35 7.89
N GLY A 94 28.60 -12.81 9.09
CA GLY A 94 29.56 -13.18 10.14
C GLY A 94 30.41 -14.37 9.74
N GLU A 95 29.80 -15.45 9.26
CA GLU A 95 30.48 -16.65 8.77
C GLU A 95 31.43 -16.33 7.61
N LYS A 96 30.99 -15.53 6.64
CA LYS A 96 31.83 -15.06 5.54
C LYS A 96 33.06 -14.31 6.05
N SER A 97 32.89 -13.46 7.06
CA SER A 97 34.00 -12.67 7.63
C SER A 97 35.00 -13.57 8.35
N ALA A 98 34.52 -14.57 9.10
CA ALA A 98 35.36 -15.57 9.76
C ALA A 98 36.15 -16.42 8.75
N LEU A 99 35.48 -16.93 7.72
CA LEU A 99 36.12 -17.70 6.65
C LEU A 99 37.17 -16.88 5.89
N LEU A 100 36.91 -15.60 5.60
CA LEU A 100 37.90 -14.73 4.97
C LEU A 100 39.14 -14.53 5.86
N ALA A 101 38.96 -14.37 7.18
CA ALA A 101 40.07 -14.27 8.11
C ALA A 101 40.90 -15.57 8.16
N GLU A 102 40.23 -16.72 8.17
CA GLU A 102 40.88 -18.03 8.13
C GLU A 102 41.68 -18.23 6.83
N VAL A 103 41.10 -17.87 5.68
CA VAL A 103 41.78 -17.93 4.38
C VAL A 103 43.03 -17.06 4.36
N GLU A 104 42.96 -15.83 4.88
CA GLU A 104 44.13 -14.94 4.94
C GLU A 104 45.22 -15.48 5.88
N GLU A 105 44.86 -16.14 6.97
CA GLU A 105 45.83 -16.78 7.86
C GLU A 105 46.48 -18.01 7.22
N LEU A 106 45.69 -18.87 6.58
CA LEU A 106 46.20 -20.03 5.85
C LEU A 106 47.15 -19.63 4.72
N LYS A 107 46.85 -18.53 3.99
CA LYS A 107 47.75 -18.00 2.95
C LYS A 107 49.14 -17.67 3.48
N LYS A 108 49.26 -17.13 4.70
CA LYS A 108 50.57 -16.81 5.31
C LYS A 108 51.40 -18.05 5.63
N GLN A 109 50.74 -19.20 5.82
CA GLN A 109 51.40 -20.47 6.14
C GLN A 109 51.88 -21.22 4.90
N ILE A 110 51.54 -20.76 3.70
CA ILE A 110 52.04 -21.35 2.45
C ILE A 110 53.45 -20.81 2.20
N PRO A 111 54.49 -21.67 2.22
CA PRO A 111 55.84 -21.24 1.89
C PRO A 111 55.89 -20.77 0.43
N HIS A 112 56.45 -19.57 0.21
CA HIS A 112 56.78 -19.12 -1.15
C HIS A 112 57.85 -20.07 -1.71
N LYS A 113 57.49 -20.83 -2.73
CA LYS A 113 58.43 -21.67 -3.48
C LYS A 113 59.35 -20.74 -4.26
N GLU A 114 60.64 -20.73 -3.92
CA GLU A 114 61.71 -20.14 -4.73
C GLU A 114 61.85 -20.83 -6.09
#